data_AF-A0A0N4W0N2-F1
#
_entry.id   AF-A0A0N4W0N2-F1
#
_cell.length_a   1.000
_cell.length_b   1.000
_cell.length_c   1.000
_cell.angle_alpha   90.00
_cell.angle_beta   90.00
_cell.angle_gamma   90.00
#
_symmetry.space_group_name_H-M   'P 1'
#
loop_
_entity.id
_entity.type
_entity.pdbx_description
1 polymer ?
#
loop_
_entity_poly.entity_id
_entity_poly.type
_entity_poly.pdbx_seq_one_letter_code
_entity_poly.pdbx_strand_id
1 'polypeptide(L)'
;MQGWMEQQEKTLQHMLKQQKDTSDSFLRALERMEVRMSGANPLAAKHSIFDSLCRRIDRLNFDAGKGRTFDMWYKGFKDIFDYDCTELSEQEKTRLLISRLDQDCRQLFCGSIAPRSPSDLSWDKAVATMDRLFGSAKTLFRRRFECLKINYDHQDFNNYETLVRTRCSDAKFDSISFDGLQCSSTLRDFRVRRLQNTAAEEVGSRG
;
A
#
# COMPACT_ATOMS: atom_id res chain seq x y z
N MET A 1 -47.54 -69.40 15.06
CA MET A 1 -47.89 -67.99 15.35
C MET A 1 -46.85 -67.29 16.23
N GLN A 2 -46.40 -67.88 17.34
CA GLN A 2 -45.44 -67.23 18.25
C GLN A 2 -44.08 -66.86 17.63
N GLY A 3 -43.45 -67.76 16.87
CA GLY A 3 -42.16 -67.45 16.22
C GLY A 3 -42.20 -66.34 15.16
N TRP A 4 -43.38 -66.05 14.60
CA TRP A 4 -43.54 -64.98 13.61
C TRP A 4 -43.61 -63.59 14.27
N MET A 5 -44.21 -63.52 15.46
CA MET A 5 -44.27 -62.30 16.27
C MET A 5 -42.89 -61.96 16.84
N GLU A 6 -42.14 -62.96 17.31
CA GLU A 6 -40.75 -62.78 17.77
C GLU A 6 -39.81 -62.31 16.65
N GLN A 7 -40.01 -62.84 15.42
CA GLN A 7 -39.23 -62.42 14.26
C GLN A 7 -39.53 -60.96 13.89
N GLN A 8 -40.80 -60.57 13.89
CA GLN A 8 -41.23 -59.19 13.64
C GLN A 8 -40.67 -58.22 14.68
N GLU A 9 -40.70 -58.58 15.96
CA GLU A 9 -40.14 -57.75 17.03
C GLU A 9 -38.64 -57.53 16.87
N LYS A 10 -37.88 -58.59 16.56
CA LYS A 10 -36.43 -58.48 16.28
C LYS A 10 -36.15 -57.58 15.07
N THR A 11 -36.94 -57.68 14.02
CA THR A 11 -36.79 -56.82 12.83
C THR A 11 -37.06 -55.35 13.15
N LEU A 12 -38.08 -55.05 13.95
CA LEU A 12 -38.39 -53.68 14.40
C LEU A 12 -37.29 -53.12 15.30
N GLN A 13 -36.78 -53.92 16.24
CA GLN A 13 -35.67 -53.50 17.10
C GLN A 13 -34.39 -53.23 16.31
N HIS A 14 -34.09 -54.06 15.29
CA HIS A 14 -32.94 -53.85 14.42
C HIS A 14 -33.05 -52.55 13.62
N MET A 15 -34.23 -52.23 13.07
CA MET A 15 -34.46 -50.97 12.36
C MET A 15 -34.28 -49.75 13.27
N LEU A 16 -34.84 -49.78 14.48
CA LEU A 16 -34.67 -48.71 15.47
C LEU A 16 -33.20 -48.51 15.87
N LYS A 17 -32.48 -49.62 16.09
CA LYS A 17 -31.05 -49.61 16.40
C LYS A 17 -30.25 -48.97 15.27
N GLN A 18 -30.50 -49.39 14.03
CA GLN A 18 -29.82 -48.89 12.84
C GLN A 18 -30.06 -47.39 12.64
N GLN A 19 -31.28 -46.91 12.86
CA GLN A 19 -31.59 -45.49 12.75
C GLN A 19 -30.83 -44.67 13.81
N LYS A 20 -30.80 -45.17 15.05
CA LYS A 20 -30.06 -44.53 16.16
C LYS A 20 -28.56 -44.46 15.88
N ASP A 21 -27.96 -45.57 15.45
CA ASP A 21 -26.53 -45.64 15.15
C ASP A 21 -26.17 -44.72 13.96
N THR A 22 -27.07 -44.60 12.97
CA THR A 22 -26.90 -43.66 11.84
C THR A 22 -26.95 -42.21 12.30
N SER A 23 -27.90 -41.87 13.20
CA SER A 23 -28.00 -40.54 13.79
C SER A 23 -26.77 -40.18 14.62
N ASP A 24 -26.29 -41.10 15.45
CA ASP A 24 -25.09 -40.90 16.28
C ASP A 24 -23.83 -40.74 15.41
N SER A 25 -23.72 -41.48 14.31
CA SER A 25 -22.64 -41.32 13.33
C SER A 25 -22.66 -39.93 12.69
N PHE A 26 -23.87 -39.43 12.35
CA PHE A 26 -24.03 -38.11 11.75
C PHE A 26 -23.69 -36.99 12.73
N LEU A 27 -24.15 -37.08 13.99
CA LEU A 27 -23.81 -36.13 15.05
C LEU A 27 -22.30 -36.07 15.30
N ARG A 28 -21.62 -37.23 15.36
CA ARG A 28 -20.15 -37.28 15.50
C ARG A 28 -19.42 -36.70 14.29
N ALA A 29 -19.98 -36.82 13.08
CA ALA A 29 -19.40 -36.22 11.88
C ALA A 29 -19.52 -34.68 11.91
N LEU A 30 -20.66 -34.15 12.38
CA LEU A 30 -20.86 -32.71 12.58
C LEU A 30 -19.93 -32.15 13.65
N GLU A 31 -19.81 -32.80 14.82
CA GLU A 31 -18.86 -32.38 15.86
C GLU A 31 -17.41 -32.36 15.36
N ARG A 32 -17.01 -33.37 14.57
CA ARG A 32 -15.66 -33.40 13.96
C ARG A 32 -15.44 -32.27 12.97
N MET A 33 -16.48 -31.84 12.25
CA MET A 33 -16.40 -30.71 11.33
C MET A 33 -16.33 -29.38 12.09
N GLU A 34 -17.11 -29.22 13.16
CA GLU A 34 -17.09 -28.05 14.03
C GLU A 34 -15.73 -27.90 14.74
N VAL A 35 -15.16 -28.98 15.27
CA VAL A 35 -13.81 -28.96 15.88
C VAL A 35 -12.73 -28.61 14.86
N ARG A 36 -12.89 -28.99 13.58
CA ARG A 36 -11.96 -28.59 12.51
C ARG A 36 -12.06 -27.12 12.14
N MET A 37 -13.26 -26.55 12.21
CA MET A 37 -13.51 -25.13 11.93
C MET A 37 -13.13 -24.23 13.12
N SER A 38 -13.40 -24.67 14.36
CA SER A 38 -13.05 -23.97 15.60
C SER A 38 -11.62 -24.26 16.08
N GLY A 39 -10.96 -25.30 15.56
CA GLY A 39 -9.58 -25.67 15.88
C GLY A 39 -8.52 -24.86 15.12
N ALA A 40 -8.92 -23.97 14.21
CA ALA A 40 -8.01 -23.00 13.64
C ALA A 40 -7.55 -22.04 14.75
N ASN A 41 -6.31 -22.18 15.21
CA ASN A 41 -5.75 -21.31 16.23
C ASN A 41 -5.90 -19.84 15.78
N PRO A 42 -6.68 -19.00 16.49
CA PRO A 42 -6.96 -17.63 16.08
C PRO A 42 -5.69 -16.80 15.87
N LEU A 43 -4.63 -17.11 16.62
CA LEU A 43 -3.31 -16.50 16.47
C LEU A 43 -2.64 -16.90 15.16
N ALA A 44 -2.72 -18.16 14.75
CA ALA A 44 -2.15 -18.64 13.49
C ALA A 44 -2.86 -18.01 12.28
N ALA A 45 -4.19 -17.85 12.35
CA ALA A 45 -4.96 -17.16 11.33
C ALA A 45 -4.56 -15.68 11.21
N LYS A 46 -4.42 -14.97 12.34
CA LYS A 46 -3.94 -13.57 12.37
C LYS A 46 -2.52 -13.43 11.80
N HIS A 47 -1.61 -14.32 12.15
CA HIS A 47 -0.26 -14.34 11.59
C HIS A 47 -0.28 -14.55 10.06
N SER A 48 -1.14 -15.43 9.56
CA SER A 48 -1.30 -15.64 8.11
C SER A 48 -1.84 -14.41 7.38
N ILE A 49 -2.78 -13.67 7.98
CA ILE A 49 -3.31 -12.43 7.41
C ILE A 49 -2.21 -11.37 7.35
N PHE A 50 -1.45 -11.21 8.43
CA PHE A 50 -0.35 -10.26 8.51
C PHE A 50 0.75 -10.56 7.46
N ASP A 51 1.13 -11.83 7.31
CA ASP A 51 2.11 -12.26 6.31
C ASP A 51 1.61 -12.06 4.87
N SER A 52 0.32 -12.31 4.63
CA SER A 52 -0.31 -12.04 3.34
C SER A 52 -0.26 -10.55 2.98
N LEU A 53 -0.65 -9.67 3.91
CA LEU A 53 -0.59 -8.22 3.73
C LEU A 53 0.85 -7.74 3.51
N CYS A 54 1.81 -8.29 4.27
CA CYS A 54 3.23 -8.01 4.08
C CYS A 54 3.71 -8.33 2.65
N ARG A 55 3.24 -9.43 2.05
CA ARG A 55 3.63 -9.81 0.69
C ARG A 55 2.99 -8.93 -0.39
N ARG A 56 1.81 -8.36 -0.11
CA ARG A 56 1.08 -7.48 -1.02
C ARG A 56 1.61 -6.05 -1.02
N ILE A 57 2.23 -5.63 0.07
CA ILE A 57 2.80 -4.29 0.21
C ILE A 57 4.30 -4.35 -0.04
N ASP A 58 4.75 -3.70 -1.11
CA ASP A 58 6.17 -3.62 -1.44
C ASP A 58 6.96 -2.81 -0.42
N ARG A 59 8.25 -3.11 -0.28
CA ARG A 59 9.11 -2.34 0.62
C ARG A 59 9.28 -0.90 0.14
N LEU A 60 9.16 0.04 1.07
CA LEU A 60 9.51 1.44 0.81
C LEU A 60 11.04 1.56 0.74
N ASN A 61 11.53 2.04 -0.41
CA ASN A 61 12.93 2.43 -0.64
C ASN A 61 12.95 3.92 -0.98
N PHE A 62 13.27 4.75 0.01
CA PHE A 62 13.20 6.20 -0.12
C PHE A 62 14.36 6.75 -0.96
N ASP A 63 14.03 7.51 -2.00
CA ASP A 63 14.97 8.21 -2.87
C ASP A 63 14.32 9.46 -3.45
N ALA A 64 14.59 10.60 -2.82
CA ALA A 64 14.07 11.90 -3.24
C ALA A 64 14.51 12.30 -4.67
N GLY A 65 15.68 11.83 -5.12
CA GLY A 65 16.22 12.13 -6.45
C GLY A 65 15.45 11.42 -7.57
N LYS A 66 15.07 10.15 -7.33
CA LYS A 66 14.29 9.34 -8.26
C LYS A 66 12.77 9.51 -8.09
N GLY A 67 12.32 10.29 -7.10
CA GLY A 67 10.90 10.47 -6.80
C GLY A 67 10.28 9.27 -6.11
N ARG A 68 11.08 8.42 -5.45
CA ARG A 68 10.57 7.33 -4.61
C ARG A 68 10.33 7.89 -3.21
N THR A 69 9.15 8.47 -3.00
CA THR A 69 8.77 9.13 -1.75
C THR A 69 7.59 8.41 -1.11
N PHE A 70 7.38 8.67 0.18
CA PHE A 70 6.31 8.05 0.95
C PHE A 70 4.92 8.39 0.41
N ASP A 71 4.68 9.61 -0.07
CA ASP A 71 3.40 10.01 -0.64
C ASP A 71 3.04 9.19 -1.88
N MET A 72 4.00 8.93 -2.78
CA MET A 72 3.78 8.10 -3.97
C MET A 72 3.56 6.63 -3.60
N TRP A 73 4.37 6.10 -2.70
CA TRP A 73 4.24 4.72 -2.21
C TRP A 73 2.91 4.51 -1.49
N TYR A 74 2.57 5.41 -0.55
CA TYR A 74 1.35 5.33 0.24
C TYR A 74 0.10 5.44 -0.64
N LYS A 75 0.12 6.29 -1.69
CA LYS A 75 -0.98 6.36 -2.67
C LYS A 75 -1.24 5.02 -3.36
N GLY A 76 -0.20 4.24 -3.67
CA GLY A 76 -0.35 2.92 -4.30
C GLY A 76 -0.93 1.85 -3.38
N PHE A 77 -0.70 1.97 -2.07
CA PHE A 77 -1.16 0.99 -1.07
C PHE A 77 -2.32 1.51 -0.19
N LYS A 78 -2.84 2.71 -0.47
CA LYS A 78 -3.88 3.36 0.34
C LYS A 78 -5.11 2.46 0.51
N ASP A 79 -5.58 1.86 -0.58
CA ASP A 79 -6.74 0.98 -0.57
C ASP A 79 -6.50 -0.27 0.31
N ILE A 80 -5.28 -0.79 0.37
CA ILE A 80 -4.94 -1.93 1.24
C ILE A 80 -5.01 -1.52 2.72
N PHE A 81 -4.57 -0.32 3.06
CA PHE A 81 -4.66 0.18 4.44
C PHE A 81 -6.10 0.53 4.87
N ASP A 82 -6.91 1.01 3.92
CA ASP A 82 -8.29 1.43 4.18
C ASP A 82 -9.27 0.25 4.23
N TYR A 83 -9.14 -0.72 3.32
CA TYR A 83 -10.09 -1.83 3.18
C TYR A 83 -9.58 -3.14 3.77
N ASP A 84 -8.33 -3.53 3.48
CA ASP A 84 -7.83 -4.86 3.85
C ASP A 84 -7.24 -4.92 5.26
N CYS A 85 -6.92 -3.76 5.84
CA CYS A 85 -6.44 -3.67 7.21
C CYS A 85 -7.54 -3.32 8.22
N THR A 86 -8.82 -3.37 7.84
CA THR A 86 -9.95 -3.00 8.72
C THR A 86 -10.02 -3.85 10.00
N GLU A 87 -9.60 -5.12 9.92
CA GLU A 87 -9.53 -6.04 11.06
C GLU A 87 -8.30 -5.84 11.96
N LEU A 88 -7.31 -5.04 11.52
CA LEU A 88 -6.10 -4.74 12.28
C LEU A 88 -6.33 -3.53 13.20
N SER A 89 -5.88 -3.67 14.45
CA SER A 89 -5.75 -2.53 15.38
C SER A 89 -4.78 -1.47 14.84
N GLU A 90 -4.89 -0.24 15.33
CA GLU A 90 -3.97 0.85 14.93
C GLU A 90 -2.50 0.48 15.15
N GLN A 91 -2.22 -0.24 16.23
CA GLN A 91 -0.88 -0.70 16.57
C GLN A 91 -0.39 -1.74 15.56
N GLU A 92 -1.24 -2.69 15.14
CA GLU A 92 -0.92 -3.69 14.12
C GLU A 92 -0.70 -3.05 12.75
N LYS A 93 -1.53 -2.07 12.36
CA LYS A 93 -1.35 -1.26 11.15
C LYS A 93 -0.01 -0.53 11.15
N THR A 94 0.31 0.12 12.26
CA THR A 94 1.59 0.83 12.45
C THR A 94 2.76 -0.14 12.34
N ARG A 95 2.67 -1.32 12.96
CA ARG A 95 3.68 -2.38 12.85
C ARG A 95 3.85 -2.88 11.41
N LEU A 96 2.75 -3.06 10.68
CA LEU A 96 2.75 -3.47 9.27
C LEU A 96 3.50 -2.43 8.43
N LEU A 97 3.16 -1.14 8.58
CA LEU A 97 3.81 -0.02 7.90
C LEU A 97 5.33 -0.03 8.14
N ILE A 98 5.76 -0.12 9.40
CA ILE A 98 7.18 -0.11 9.76
C ILE A 98 7.91 -1.35 9.22
N SER A 99 7.24 -2.51 9.17
CA SER A 99 7.82 -3.75 8.64
C SER A 99 8.20 -3.64 7.16
N ARG A 100 7.50 -2.77 6.42
CA ARG A 100 7.71 -2.54 4.98
C ARG A 100 8.77 -1.49 4.68
N LEU A 101 9.27 -0.78 5.67
CA LEU A 101 10.40 0.13 5.47
C LEU A 101 11.69 -0.66 5.20
N ASP A 102 12.60 -0.13 4.38
CA ASP A 102 13.97 -0.64 4.28
C ASP A 102 14.78 -0.36 5.57
N GLN A 103 16.03 -0.83 5.62
CA GLN A 103 16.83 -0.72 6.84
C GLN A 103 17.10 0.73 7.24
N ASP A 104 17.45 1.58 6.27
CA ASP A 104 17.82 2.97 6.52
C ASP A 104 16.59 3.80 6.93
N CYS A 105 15.46 3.60 6.24
CA CYS A 105 14.19 4.24 6.58
C CYS A 105 13.71 3.80 7.97
N ARG A 106 13.85 2.50 8.33
CA ARG A 106 13.51 2.04 9.69
C ARG A 106 14.35 2.72 10.74
N GLN A 107 15.66 2.86 10.52
CA GLN A 107 16.57 3.49 11.48
C GLN A 107 16.22 4.97 11.67
N LEU A 108 15.98 5.71 10.59
CA LEU A 108 15.57 7.11 10.63
C LEU A 108 14.22 7.29 11.34
N PHE A 109 13.24 6.43 11.03
CA PHE A 109 11.94 6.45 11.68
C PHE A 109 12.07 6.22 13.18
N CYS A 110 12.73 5.14 13.60
CA CYS A 110 12.92 4.80 15.01
C CYS A 110 13.70 5.89 15.77
N GLY A 111 14.74 6.47 15.15
CA GLY A 111 15.48 7.60 15.72
C GLY A 111 14.60 8.84 15.93
N SER A 112 13.64 9.08 15.03
CA SER A 112 12.78 10.27 15.10
C SER A 112 11.69 10.22 16.19
N ILE A 113 11.32 9.02 16.63
CA ILE A 113 10.26 8.81 17.64
C ILE A 113 10.84 8.53 19.04
N ALA A 114 12.15 8.38 19.16
CA ALA A 114 12.83 8.13 20.42
C ALA A 114 12.47 9.22 21.47
N PRO A 115 12.24 8.85 22.74
CA PRO A 115 12.45 7.52 23.35
C PRO A 115 11.26 6.54 23.22
N ARG A 116 10.22 6.85 22.44
CA ARG A 116 9.00 6.02 22.34
C ARG A 116 9.24 4.78 21.45
N SER A 117 8.53 3.69 21.74
CA SER A 117 8.53 2.52 20.86
C SER A 117 7.63 2.77 19.65
N PRO A 118 7.94 2.22 18.47
CA PRO A 118 7.03 2.25 17.33
C PRO A 118 5.66 1.61 17.63
N SER A 119 5.58 0.71 18.61
CA SER A 119 4.32 0.11 19.07
C SER A 119 3.45 1.05 19.91
N ASP A 120 4.00 2.15 20.41
CA ASP A 120 3.30 3.15 21.24
C ASP A 120 2.74 4.31 20.40
N LEU A 121 3.00 4.32 19.09
CA LEU A 121 2.45 5.34 18.19
C LEU A 121 1.04 4.96 17.72
N SER A 122 0.15 5.94 17.71
CA SER A 122 -1.11 5.84 16.97
C SER A 122 -0.84 5.89 15.46
N TRP A 123 -1.78 5.33 14.69
CA TRP A 123 -1.66 5.25 13.24
C TRP A 123 -1.43 6.62 12.60
N ASP A 124 -2.23 7.62 12.96
CA ASP A 124 -2.12 8.98 12.42
C ASP A 124 -0.76 9.62 12.69
N LYS A 125 -0.20 9.40 13.89
CA LYS A 125 1.12 9.92 14.25
C LYS A 125 2.22 9.21 13.46
N ALA A 126 2.08 7.91 13.22
CA ALA A 126 3.03 7.17 12.41
C ALA A 126 3.02 7.66 10.97
N VAL A 127 1.84 7.83 10.36
CA VAL A 127 1.67 8.37 8.99
C VAL A 127 2.21 9.80 8.89
N ALA A 128 1.92 10.68 9.86
CA ALA A 128 2.45 12.04 9.87
C ALA A 128 3.99 12.07 10.00
N THR A 129 4.56 11.16 10.78
CA THR A 129 6.02 11.03 10.93
C THR A 129 6.65 10.52 9.63
N MET A 130 6.02 9.54 8.98
CA MET A 130 6.43 9.01 7.68
C MET A 130 6.42 10.10 6.60
N ASP A 131 5.36 10.90 6.54
CA ASP A 131 5.25 12.00 5.58
C ASP A 131 6.30 13.10 5.85
N ARG A 132 6.54 13.43 7.12
CA ARG A 132 7.58 14.40 7.49
C ARG A 132 9.00 13.95 7.12
N LEU A 133 9.31 12.66 7.27
CA LEU A 133 10.65 12.13 7.04
C LEU A 133 10.90 11.74 5.58
N PHE A 134 9.91 11.16 4.93
CA PHE A 134 10.04 10.49 3.65
C PHE A 134 9.06 11.02 2.60
N GLY A 135 8.22 12.00 2.94
CA GLY A 135 7.33 12.65 1.98
C GLY A 135 8.10 13.54 0.99
N SER A 136 7.42 13.88 -0.10
CA SER A 136 7.96 14.83 -1.08
C SER A 136 8.14 16.23 -0.47
N ALA A 137 9.36 16.55 -0.07
CA ALA A 137 9.76 17.90 0.34
C ALA A 137 9.83 18.90 -0.84
N LYS A 138 9.47 18.48 -2.07
CA LYS A 138 9.56 19.32 -3.25
C LYS A 138 8.44 20.36 -3.21
N THR A 139 8.83 21.63 -3.16
CA THR A 139 7.90 22.75 -3.39
C THR A 139 7.20 22.56 -4.74
N LEU A 140 5.98 23.10 -4.86
CA LEU A 140 5.22 23.03 -6.11
C LEU A 140 6.01 23.60 -7.29
N PHE A 141 6.78 24.67 -7.06
CA PHE A 141 7.70 25.23 -8.06
C PHE A 141 8.73 24.19 -8.52
N ARG A 142 9.36 23.48 -7.58
CA ARG A 142 10.38 22.47 -7.91
C ARG A 142 9.78 21.30 -8.70
N ARG A 143 8.58 20.84 -8.34
CA ARG A 143 7.86 19.78 -9.08
C ARG A 143 7.52 20.21 -10.51
N ARG A 144 6.98 21.42 -10.68
CA ARG A 144 6.70 22.01 -12.00
C ARG A 144 7.98 22.16 -12.83
N PHE A 145 9.04 22.67 -12.23
CA PHE A 145 10.32 22.86 -12.90
C PHE A 145 10.96 21.55 -13.36
N GLU A 146 10.90 20.50 -12.54
CA GLU A 146 11.40 19.17 -12.92
C GLU A 146 10.56 18.53 -14.01
N CYS A 147 9.23 18.67 -13.96
CA CYS A 147 8.34 18.22 -15.04
C CYS A 147 8.71 18.89 -16.38
N LEU A 148 8.97 20.20 -16.37
CA LEU A 148 9.40 20.96 -17.55
C LEU A 148 10.81 20.62 -18.05
N LYS A 149 11.60 19.87 -17.27
CA LYS A 149 12.95 19.42 -17.63
C LYS A 149 12.99 18.01 -18.21
N ILE A 150 11.86 17.30 -18.24
CA ILE A 150 11.78 15.96 -18.81
C ILE A 150 12.05 16.09 -20.32
N ASN A 151 13.10 15.40 -20.78
CA ASN A 151 13.46 15.32 -22.18
C ASN A 151 13.24 13.89 -22.67
N TYR A 152 12.80 13.76 -23.92
CA TYR A 152 12.66 12.47 -24.56
C TYR A 152 14.05 11.95 -24.97
N ASP A 153 14.37 10.72 -24.59
CA ASP A 153 15.66 10.07 -24.90
C ASP A 153 15.61 9.23 -26.19
N HIS A 154 14.52 9.32 -26.95
CA HIS A 154 14.28 8.60 -28.20
C HIS A 154 14.29 7.06 -28.10
N GLN A 155 14.21 6.50 -26.89
CA GLN A 155 14.22 5.05 -26.72
C GLN A 155 12.81 4.46 -26.70
N ASP A 156 12.01 4.85 -25.72
CA ASP A 156 10.70 4.26 -25.48
C ASP A 156 9.66 5.36 -25.22
N PHE A 157 8.82 5.57 -26.23
CA PHE A 157 7.78 6.58 -26.16
C PHE A 157 6.73 6.28 -25.08
N ASN A 158 6.38 5.02 -24.85
CA ASN A 158 5.34 4.67 -23.87
C ASN A 158 5.86 4.90 -22.44
N ASN A 159 7.12 4.57 -22.18
CA ASN A 159 7.75 4.87 -20.90
C ASN A 159 7.93 6.38 -20.70
N TYR A 160 8.32 7.11 -21.75
CA TYR A 160 8.38 8.56 -21.72
C TYR A 160 7.01 9.21 -21.45
N GLU A 161 5.96 8.78 -22.14
CA GLU A 161 4.59 9.28 -21.97
C GLU A 161 4.11 9.03 -20.53
N THR A 162 4.34 7.83 -20.01
CA THR A 162 3.98 7.45 -18.63
C THR A 162 4.73 8.29 -17.61
N LEU A 163 6.03 8.53 -17.83
CA LEU A 163 6.85 9.39 -16.98
C LEU A 163 6.35 10.84 -16.99
N VAL A 164 6.10 11.40 -18.18
CA VAL A 164 5.57 12.78 -18.33
C VAL A 164 4.23 12.91 -17.63
N ARG A 165 3.29 11.98 -17.87
CA ARG A 165 1.97 11.97 -17.23
C ARG A 165 2.06 11.95 -15.71
N THR A 166 2.91 11.08 -15.17
CA THR A 166 3.13 10.96 -13.71
C THR A 166 3.67 12.26 -13.12
N ARG A 167 4.67 12.86 -13.77
CA ARG A 167 5.30 14.10 -13.30
C ARG A 167 4.41 15.33 -13.47
N CYS A 168 3.55 15.36 -14.49
CA CYS A 168 2.53 16.39 -14.67
C CYS A 168 1.48 16.37 -13.53
N SER A 169 1.04 15.17 -13.17
CA SER A 169 0.09 14.96 -12.06
C SER A 169 0.69 15.38 -10.72
N ASP A 170 1.94 14.98 -10.43
CA ASP A 170 2.65 15.42 -9.20
C ASP A 170 2.87 16.94 -9.14
N ALA A 171 3.13 17.58 -10.28
CA ALA A 171 3.24 19.03 -10.41
C ALA A 171 1.90 19.79 -10.34
N LYS A 172 0.78 19.06 -10.17
CA LYS A 172 -0.59 19.57 -10.12
C LYS A 172 -0.93 20.52 -11.28
N PHE A 173 -0.46 20.19 -12.49
CA PHE A 173 -0.78 20.99 -13.68
C PHE A 173 -2.29 21.05 -13.97
N ASP A 174 -3.04 20.04 -13.56
CA ASP A 174 -4.51 19.95 -13.70
C ASP A 174 -5.27 21.05 -12.93
N SER A 175 -4.60 21.73 -11.98
CA SER A 175 -5.19 22.78 -11.12
C SER A 175 -4.75 24.20 -11.51
N ILE A 176 -4.00 24.37 -12.59
CA ILE A 176 -3.52 25.68 -13.04
C ILE A 176 -4.64 26.40 -13.81
N SER A 177 -5.19 27.48 -13.25
CA SER A 177 -5.96 28.46 -14.03
C SER A 177 -5.04 29.20 -15.01
N PHE A 178 -5.60 29.73 -16.10
CA PHE A 178 -4.85 30.46 -17.14
C PHE A 178 -3.93 31.57 -16.57
N ASP A 179 -4.31 32.21 -15.46
CA ASP A 179 -3.49 33.21 -14.75
C ASP A 179 -2.22 32.60 -14.11
N GLY A 180 -2.25 31.34 -13.69
CA GLY A 180 -1.08 30.62 -13.17
C GLY A 180 -0.05 30.24 -14.25
N LEU A 181 -0.45 30.22 -15.54
CA LEU A 181 0.45 30.08 -16.69
C LEU A 181 1.13 31.40 -17.04
N GLN A 182 0.58 32.55 -16.62
CA GLN A 182 1.12 33.87 -16.92
C GLN A 182 2.48 34.12 -16.24
N CYS A 183 2.75 33.46 -15.11
CA CYS A 183 4.08 33.42 -14.47
C CYS A 183 5.06 32.45 -15.18
N SER A 184 4.55 31.45 -15.91
CA SER A 184 5.39 30.48 -16.65
C SER A 184 5.80 30.99 -18.03
N SER A 185 4.95 31.77 -18.70
CA SER A 185 5.29 32.45 -19.95
C SER A 185 6.35 33.53 -19.70
N THR A 186 6.20 34.35 -18.65
CA THR A 186 7.21 35.35 -18.26
C THR A 186 8.55 34.72 -17.87
N LEU A 187 8.59 33.56 -17.20
CA LEU A 187 9.84 32.85 -16.90
C LEU A 187 10.50 32.19 -18.13
N ARG A 188 9.72 31.69 -19.10
CA ARG A 188 10.26 31.23 -20.40
C ARG A 188 10.85 32.42 -21.16
N ASP A 189 10.16 33.55 -21.20
CA ASP A 189 10.63 34.79 -21.83
C ASP A 189 11.90 35.33 -21.15
N PHE A 190 11.97 35.27 -19.81
CA PHE A 190 13.16 35.66 -19.05
C PHE A 190 14.37 34.77 -19.35
N ARG A 191 14.15 33.46 -19.58
CA ARG A 191 15.22 32.51 -19.86
C ARG A 191 15.69 32.58 -21.32
N VAL A 192 14.78 32.83 -22.27
CA VAL A 192 15.12 33.09 -23.68
C VAL A 192 15.90 34.40 -23.80
N ARG A 193 15.45 35.48 -23.14
CA ARG A 193 16.18 36.76 -23.12
C ARG A 193 17.55 36.66 -22.45
N ARG A 194 17.68 35.87 -21.37
CA ARG A 194 18.98 35.68 -20.70
C ARG A 194 19.96 34.89 -21.56
N LEU A 195 19.51 33.85 -22.26
CA LEU A 195 20.34 33.06 -23.18
C LEU A 195 20.76 33.86 -24.43
N GLN A 196 19.85 34.71 -24.95
CA GLN A 196 20.15 35.61 -26.06
C GLN A 196 21.14 36.71 -25.67
N ASN A 197 21.04 37.27 -24.46
CA ASN A 197 21.98 38.30 -23.99
C ASN A 197 23.38 37.74 -23.70
N THR A 198 23.51 36.52 -23.14
CA THR A 198 24.82 35.88 -22.97
C THR A 198 25.46 35.49 -24.31
N ALA A 199 24.66 35.13 -25.32
CA ALA A 199 25.17 34.86 -26.66
C ALA A 199 25.62 36.15 -27.40
N ALA A 200 25.00 37.29 -27.12
CA ALA A 200 25.40 38.58 -27.69
C ALA A 200 26.69 39.14 -27.06
N GLU A 201 26.92 38.91 -25.76
CA GLU A 201 28.17 39.31 -25.09
C GLU A 201 29.38 38.47 -25.53
N GLU A 202 29.20 37.18 -25.84
CA GLU A 202 30.28 36.32 -26.34
C GLU A 202 30.68 36.62 -27.80
N VAL A 203 29.77 37.17 -28.62
CA VAL A 203 30.05 37.57 -30.00
C VAL A 203 30.66 38.98 -30.07
N GLY A 204 30.30 39.88 -29.15
CA GLY A 204 30.86 41.24 -29.07
C GLY A 204 32.30 41.33 -28.55
N SER A 205 32.81 40.28 -27.87
CA SER A 205 34.18 40.27 -27.34
C SER A 205 35.21 39.59 -28.26
N ARG A 206 34.81 39.20 -29.48
CA ARG A 206 35.69 38.66 -30.55
C ARG A 206 35.72 39.52 -31.82
N GLY A 207 35.24 40.76 -31.75
CA GLY A 207 35.39 41.77 -32.81
C GLY A 207 36.59 42.67 -32.57
#